data_AF-A0A367GFS0-F1
#
_entry.id   AF-A0A367GFS0-F1
#
_cell.length_a   1.000
_cell.length_b   1.000
_cell.length_c   1.000
_cell.angle_alpha   90.00
_cell.angle_beta   90.00
_cell.angle_gamma   90.00
#
_symmetry.space_group_name_H-M   'P 1'
#
loop_
_entity.id
_entity.type
_entity.pdbx_description
1 polymer ?
#
loop_
_entity_poly.entity_id
_entity_poly.type
_entity_poly.pdbx_seq_one_letter_code
_entity_poly.pdbx_strand_id
1 'polypeptide(L)'
;MTETNLDVFHAQLLTPQDAPAMDQLCAACGTPGGPDTAALLQTNAVLGDYAGTDTLQAAMGMLPMFGQSRLALALRAAGFGADGQGIVLAPPAFTAQYLPVRRFLAMALGLAKQRCASYHIWATLPLTPTPDGEELCAQYLASGLTLRAVVPLDSQQLLVFAAHTPVGRGSTVRRVHLQDPALPRLLERGGAVADFGWDKQGLVLSVRRME
;
A
#
# COMPACT_ATOMS: atom_id res chain seq x y z
N MET A 1 -16.82 -29.67 9.17
CA MET A 1 -16.70 -28.38 8.47
C MET A 1 -16.54 -27.32 9.53
N THR A 2 -15.32 -26.86 9.75
CA THR A 2 -15.05 -25.66 10.56
C THR A 2 -15.49 -24.47 9.73
N GLU A 3 -16.53 -23.75 10.18
CA GLU A 3 -16.87 -22.45 9.61
C GLU A 3 -15.72 -21.50 9.94
N THR A 4 -14.87 -21.25 8.95
CA THR A 4 -13.80 -20.26 9.04
C THR A 4 -14.44 -18.88 9.07
N ASN A 5 -14.46 -18.24 10.24
CA ASN A 5 -14.99 -16.89 10.39
C ASN A 5 -13.98 -15.87 9.83
N LEU A 6 -14.03 -15.65 8.51
CA LEU A 6 -13.13 -14.77 7.75
C LEU A 6 -13.29 -13.26 8.11
N ASP A 7 -14.23 -12.93 8.99
CA ASP A 7 -14.40 -11.58 9.55
C ASP A 7 -13.57 -11.34 10.82
N VAL A 8 -12.93 -12.38 11.36
CA VAL A 8 -12.01 -12.26 12.49
C VAL A 8 -10.74 -11.53 12.03
N PHE A 9 -10.36 -10.49 12.76
CA PHE A 9 -9.16 -9.70 12.49
C PHE A 9 -8.18 -9.87 13.65
N HIS A 10 -7.03 -10.49 13.40
CA HIS A 10 -5.97 -10.67 14.40
C HIS A 10 -4.60 -10.44 13.78
N ALA A 11 -4.30 -9.17 13.51
CA ALA A 11 -3.02 -8.80 12.93
C ALA A 11 -1.90 -8.78 13.99
N GLN A 12 -0.75 -9.35 13.64
CA GLN A 12 0.44 -9.44 14.48
C GLN A 12 1.71 -9.12 13.68
N LEU A 13 2.78 -8.74 14.37
CA LEU A 13 4.09 -8.65 13.73
C LEU A 13 4.63 -10.06 13.51
N LEU A 14 4.97 -10.38 12.27
CA LEU A 14 5.56 -11.66 11.93
C LEU A 14 7.03 -11.71 12.38
N THR A 15 7.45 -12.92 12.73
CA THR A 15 8.77 -13.27 13.22
C THR A 15 9.47 -14.20 12.23
N PRO A 16 10.77 -14.51 12.40
CA PRO A 16 11.45 -15.47 11.54
C PRO A 16 10.81 -16.87 11.49
N GLN A 17 10.00 -17.26 12.49
CA GLN A 17 9.28 -18.54 12.48
C GLN A 17 8.16 -18.57 11.45
N ASP A 18 7.65 -17.40 11.05
CA ASP A 18 6.55 -17.26 10.09
C ASP A 18 7.03 -17.28 8.63
N ALA A 19 8.34 -17.42 8.39
CA ALA A 19 8.93 -17.43 7.05
C ALA A 19 8.25 -18.42 6.08
N PRO A 20 7.97 -19.69 6.46
CA PRO A 20 7.28 -20.61 5.57
C PRO A 20 5.88 -20.16 5.17
N ALA A 21 5.13 -19.58 6.12
CA ALA A 21 3.77 -19.09 5.86
C ALA A 21 3.80 -17.84 4.98
N MET A 22 4.77 -16.95 5.21
CA MET A 22 5.00 -15.77 4.38
C MET A 22 5.41 -16.16 2.96
N ASP A 23 6.34 -17.10 2.78
CA ASP A 23 6.75 -17.58 1.45
C ASP A 23 5.60 -18.21 0.68
N GLN A 24 4.75 -19.00 1.36
CA GLN A 24 3.55 -19.59 0.75
C GLN A 24 2.56 -18.51 0.28
N LEU A 25 2.28 -17.50 1.12
CA LEU A 25 1.42 -16.39 0.75
C LEU A 25 2.03 -15.58 -0.41
N CYS A 26 3.34 -15.33 -0.38
CA CYS A 26 4.05 -14.60 -1.44
C CYS A 26 3.99 -15.32 -2.78
N ALA A 27 4.17 -16.64 -2.77
CA ALA A 27 4.10 -17.47 -3.96
C ALA A 27 2.71 -17.44 -4.60
N ALA A 28 1.65 -17.37 -3.79
CA ALA A 28 0.26 -17.34 -4.26
C ALA A 28 -0.21 -15.94 -4.68
N CYS A 29 0.16 -14.91 -3.93
CA CYS A 29 -0.48 -13.60 -3.98
C CYS A 29 0.48 -12.45 -4.33
N GLY A 30 1.78 -12.70 -4.39
CA GLY A 30 2.79 -11.66 -4.58
C GLY A 30 3.26 -11.01 -3.28
N THR A 31 3.97 -9.89 -3.39
CA THR A 31 5.00 -9.46 -2.43
C THR A 31 4.55 -9.13 -1.00
N PRO A 32 5.44 -9.42 -0.03
CA PRO A 32 5.99 -8.33 0.78
C PRO A 32 7.54 -8.36 0.87
N GLY A 33 8.18 -7.32 0.31
CA GLY A 33 9.40 -6.73 0.86
C GLY A 33 10.78 -7.02 0.24
N GLY A 34 10.97 -8.09 -0.53
CA GLY A 34 12.23 -8.33 -1.27
C GLY A 34 12.53 -9.80 -1.54
N PRO A 35 13.70 -10.14 -2.11
CA PRO A 35 14.08 -11.52 -2.40
C PRO A 35 14.44 -12.36 -1.16
N ASP A 36 14.55 -11.76 0.02
CA ASP A 36 14.92 -12.44 1.27
C ASP A 36 13.87 -12.19 2.38
N THR A 37 12.89 -13.09 2.45
CA THR A 37 11.82 -13.12 3.46
C THR A 37 12.39 -13.21 4.89
N ALA A 38 13.43 -14.03 5.09
CA ALA A 38 14.00 -14.27 6.41
C ALA A 38 14.70 -13.02 6.96
N ALA A 39 15.48 -12.33 6.13
CA ALA A 39 16.09 -11.05 6.50
C ALA A 39 15.05 -9.98 6.82
N LEU A 40 13.95 -9.94 6.07
CA LEU A 40 12.87 -9.00 6.35
C LEU A 40 12.19 -9.29 7.69
N LEU A 41 11.91 -10.55 7.99
CA LEU A 41 11.26 -10.95 9.25
C LEU A 41 12.13 -10.66 10.48
N GLN A 42 13.46 -10.66 10.35
CA GLN A 42 14.37 -10.25 11.43
C GLN A 42 14.22 -8.77 11.82
N THR A 43 13.66 -7.93 10.93
CA THR A 43 13.46 -6.51 11.21
C THR A 43 12.21 -6.21 12.05
N ASN A 44 11.39 -7.22 12.37
CA ASN A 44 10.08 -7.08 13.01
C ASN A 44 9.16 -6.07 12.28
N ALA A 45 9.36 -5.90 10.97
CA ALA A 45 8.68 -4.87 10.18
C ALA A 45 7.61 -5.44 9.24
N VAL A 46 7.20 -6.70 9.42
CA VAL A 46 6.11 -7.30 8.64
C VAL A 46 4.88 -7.43 9.53
N LEU A 47 3.78 -6.83 9.12
CA LEU A 47 2.47 -7.09 9.70
C LEU A 47 1.85 -8.26 8.94
N GLY A 48 1.28 -9.23 9.65
CA GLY A 48 0.52 -10.33 9.06
C GLY A 48 -0.77 -10.58 9.82
N ASP A 49 -1.74 -11.22 9.17
CA ASP A 49 -3.02 -11.60 9.75
C ASP A 49 -3.41 -12.99 9.26
N TYR A 50 -3.84 -13.83 10.20
CA TYR A 50 -4.28 -15.19 9.94
C TYR A 50 -5.81 -15.29 9.83
N ALA A 51 -6.53 -14.20 10.10
CA ALA A 51 -7.99 -14.10 10.07
C ALA A 51 -8.71 -15.22 10.85
N GLY A 52 -8.18 -15.59 12.02
CA GLY A 52 -8.73 -16.66 12.85
C GLY A 52 -8.50 -18.08 12.31
N THR A 53 -7.55 -18.25 11.39
CA THR A 53 -7.17 -19.54 10.78
C THR A 53 -5.73 -19.94 11.15
N ASP A 54 -5.29 -21.12 10.74
CA ASP A 54 -3.89 -21.56 10.87
C ASP A 54 -3.02 -21.15 9.65
N THR A 55 -3.61 -20.48 8.65
CA THR A 55 -2.93 -20.07 7.42
C THR A 55 -2.84 -18.56 7.34
N LEU A 56 -1.64 -18.04 7.04
CA LEU A 56 -1.44 -16.60 6.88
C LEU A 56 -2.28 -16.11 5.68
N GLN A 57 -3.20 -15.18 5.94
CA GLN A 57 -4.15 -14.68 4.96
C GLN A 57 -3.74 -13.34 4.35
N ALA A 58 -3.02 -12.52 5.11
CA ALA A 58 -2.52 -11.23 4.65
C ALA A 58 -1.15 -10.91 5.25
N ALA A 59 -0.31 -10.20 4.50
CA ALA A 59 0.97 -9.69 4.96
C ALA A 59 1.34 -8.37 4.27
N MET A 60 2.00 -7.47 5.01
CA MET A 60 2.52 -6.20 4.50
C MET A 60 3.84 -5.86 5.18
N GLY A 61 4.86 -5.55 4.37
CA GLY A 61 6.15 -5.07 4.85
C GLY A 61 6.16 -3.55 5.05
N MET A 62 6.70 -3.11 6.19
CA MET A 62 7.06 -1.73 6.50
C MET A 62 8.57 -1.54 6.28
N LEU A 63 8.97 -1.10 5.10
CA LEU A 63 10.36 -0.99 4.72
C LEU A 63 10.91 0.40 5.11
N PRO A 64 12.12 0.50 5.68
CA PRO A 64 12.75 1.80 5.90
C PRO A 64 13.01 2.47 4.55
N MET A 65 12.63 3.75 4.42
CA MET A 65 12.79 4.53 3.18
C MET A 65 14.26 4.63 2.74
N PHE A 66 15.22 4.52 3.66
CA PHE A 66 16.67 4.52 3.37
C PHE A 66 17.31 3.13 3.49
N GLY A 67 16.49 2.08 3.47
CA GLY A 67 16.95 0.69 3.37
C GLY A 67 17.43 0.33 1.96
N GLN A 68 17.94 -0.90 1.83
CA GLN A 68 18.44 -1.45 0.57
C GLN A 68 17.37 -2.17 -0.27
N SER A 69 16.09 -2.10 0.13
CA SER A 69 15.04 -2.73 -0.67
C SER A 69 14.91 -2.00 -2.02
N ARG A 70 14.63 -2.79 -3.08
CA ARG A 70 14.43 -2.27 -4.44
C ARG A 70 13.34 -1.20 -4.50
N LEU A 71 12.26 -1.41 -3.76
CA LEU A 71 11.15 -0.46 -3.66
C LEU A 71 11.61 0.87 -3.07
N ALA A 72 12.33 0.84 -1.94
CA ALA A 72 12.85 2.06 -1.31
C ALA A 72 13.85 2.77 -2.22
N LEU A 73 14.75 2.03 -2.89
CA LEU A 73 15.69 2.58 -3.87
C LEU A 73 14.97 3.31 -5.02
N ALA A 74 13.93 2.71 -5.59
CA ALA A 74 13.19 3.31 -6.70
C ALA A 74 12.40 4.55 -6.28
N LEU A 75 11.77 4.53 -5.10
CA LEU A 75 11.10 5.71 -4.56
C LEU A 75 12.09 6.86 -4.30
N ARG A 76 13.27 6.57 -3.75
CA ARG A 76 14.32 7.59 -3.59
C ARG A 76 14.78 8.16 -4.93
N ALA A 77 14.97 7.30 -5.94
CA ALA A 77 15.33 7.73 -7.29
C ALA A 77 14.24 8.61 -7.93
N ALA A 78 12.98 8.39 -7.59
CA ALA A 78 11.84 9.20 -8.00
C ALA A 78 11.62 10.46 -7.13
N GLY A 79 12.51 10.74 -6.16
CA GLY A 79 12.48 11.94 -5.33
C GLY A 79 11.64 11.85 -4.05
N PHE A 80 11.24 10.65 -3.62
CA PHE A 80 10.51 10.45 -2.37
C PHE A 80 11.46 10.14 -1.20
N GLY A 81 11.08 10.60 0.01
CA GLY A 81 11.86 10.36 1.24
C GLY A 81 12.87 11.47 1.52
N ALA A 82 12.41 12.55 2.13
CA ALA A 82 13.30 13.62 2.58
C ALA A 82 14.02 13.23 3.89
N ASP A 83 15.17 13.85 4.12
CA ASP A 83 15.90 13.85 5.40
C ASP A 83 16.41 12.50 5.94
N GLY A 84 16.60 11.49 5.09
CA GLY A 84 17.13 10.20 5.56
C GLY A 84 16.12 9.36 6.36
N GLN A 85 14.87 9.82 6.47
CA GLN A 85 13.84 9.21 7.31
C GLN A 85 12.57 8.90 6.52
N GLY A 86 11.85 7.87 6.95
CA GLY A 86 10.58 7.48 6.36
C GLY A 86 10.34 5.98 6.38
N ILE A 87 9.08 5.60 6.21
CA ILE A 87 8.65 4.21 6.06
C ILE A 87 7.87 4.08 4.75
N VAL A 88 8.10 2.97 4.06
CA VAL A 88 7.38 2.57 2.86
C VAL A 88 6.58 1.32 3.19
N LEU A 89 5.26 1.42 3.11
CA LEU A 89 4.37 0.27 3.09
C LEU A 89 4.46 -0.37 1.71
N ALA A 90 5.00 -1.59 1.66
CA ALA A 90 4.96 -2.41 0.47
C ALA A 90 3.51 -2.77 0.11
N PRO A 91 3.21 -3.10 -1.16
CA PRO A 91 1.90 -3.63 -1.51
C PRO A 91 1.59 -4.86 -0.63
N PRO A 92 0.37 -4.99 -0.08
CA PRO A 92 0.03 -6.14 0.73
C PRO A 92 -0.12 -7.37 -0.17
N ALA A 93 0.31 -8.51 0.33
CA ALA A 93 -0.13 -9.80 -0.16
C ALA A 93 -1.35 -10.21 0.65
N PHE A 94 -2.42 -10.64 -0.01
CA PHE A 94 -3.55 -11.26 0.68
C PHE A 94 -4.27 -12.28 -0.20
N THR A 95 -4.90 -13.26 0.43
CA THR A 95 -5.72 -14.27 -0.25
C THR A 95 -7.03 -13.64 -0.74
N ALA A 96 -7.64 -14.23 -1.77
CA ALA A 96 -8.91 -13.73 -2.32
C ALA A 96 -10.06 -13.72 -1.30
N GLN A 97 -9.96 -14.51 -0.22
CA GLN A 97 -10.97 -14.60 0.84
C GLN A 97 -10.71 -13.63 2.00
N TYR A 98 -9.63 -12.84 1.97
CA TYR A 98 -9.31 -11.90 3.04
C TYR A 98 -10.20 -10.65 2.97
N LEU A 99 -11.20 -10.58 3.86
CA LEU A 99 -12.17 -9.49 3.90
C LEU A 99 -11.70 -8.23 4.66
N PRO A 100 -10.92 -8.28 5.76
CA PRO A 100 -10.65 -7.10 6.58
C PRO A 100 -9.53 -6.18 6.05
N VAL A 101 -9.39 -6.03 4.72
CA VAL A 101 -8.34 -5.23 4.05
C VAL A 101 -8.22 -3.81 4.62
N ARG A 102 -9.33 -3.10 4.81
CA ARG A 102 -9.30 -1.73 5.34
C ARG A 102 -8.74 -1.66 6.76
N ARG A 103 -9.13 -2.61 7.62
CA ARG A 103 -8.65 -2.68 9.01
C ARG A 103 -7.16 -3.02 9.04
N PHE A 104 -6.73 -3.92 8.17
CA PHE A 104 -5.33 -4.27 7.99
C PHE A 104 -4.48 -3.07 7.57
N LEU A 105 -4.90 -2.32 6.56
CA LEU A 105 -4.22 -1.10 6.10
C LEU A 105 -4.17 -0.02 7.20
N ALA A 106 -5.28 0.19 7.91
CA ALA A 106 -5.33 1.14 9.02
C ALA A 106 -4.37 0.76 10.15
N MET A 107 -4.27 -0.53 10.50
CA MET A 107 -3.33 -1.04 11.49
C MET A 107 -1.88 -0.87 11.04
N ALA A 108 -1.56 -1.25 9.79
CA ALA A 108 -0.22 -1.07 9.21
C ALA A 108 0.20 0.40 9.21
N LEU A 109 -0.71 1.30 8.85
CA LEU A 109 -0.47 2.73 8.90
C LEU A 109 -0.27 3.24 10.34
N GLY A 110 -1.06 2.75 11.30
CA GLY A 110 -0.88 3.07 12.72
C GLY A 110 0.49 2.65 13.24
N LEU A 111 0.94 1.44 12.91
CA LEU A 111 2.26 0.93 13.27
C LEU A 111 3.39 1.74 12.60
N ALA A 112 3.23 2.09 11.31
CA ALA A 112 4.20 2.93 10.61
C ALA A 112 4.32 4.32 11.27
N LYS A 113 3.22 4.91 11.72
CA LYS A 113 3.21 6.18 12.48
C LYS A 113 3.94 6.06 13.82
N GLN A 114 3.81 4.94 14.51
CA GLN A 114 4.54 4.71 15.76
C GLN A 114 6.05 4.56 15.54
N ARG A 115 6.44 3.97 14.39
CA ARG A 115 7.85 3.71 14.04
C ARG A 115 8.55 4.87 13.36
N CYS A 116 7.81 5.79 12.77
CA CYS A 116 8.37 6.92 12.05
C CYS A 116 8.10 8.23 12.79
N ALA A 117 9.15 8.81 13.37
CA ALA A 117 9.08 10.14 13.96
C ALA A 117 8.87 11.24 12.90
N SER A 118 9.22 10.96 11.63
CA SER A 118 8.99 11.83 10.49
C SER A 118 7.60 11.58 9.87
N TYR A 119 6.99 12.60 9.28
CA TYR A 119 5.70 12.47 8.57
C TYR A 119 5.80 11.74 7.22
N HIS A 120 6.97 11.20 6.86
CA HIS A 120 7.27 10.56 5.57
C HIS A 120 6.88 9.07 5.55
N ILE A 121 5.57 8.81 5.63
CA ILE A 121 5.01 7.47 5.42
C ILE A 121 4.42 7.40 4.03
N TRP A 122 4.97 6.48 3.25
CA TRP A 122 4.57 6.21 1.87
C TRP A 122 3.95 4.82 1.80
N ALA A 123 3.08 4.62 0.83
CA ALA A 123 2.57 3.30 0.49
C ALA A 123 2.60 3.13 -1.03
N THR A 124 2.74 1.90 -1.51
CA THR A 124 2.79 1.63 -2.94
C THR A 124 1.85 0.52 -3.33
N LEU A 125 1.32 0.62 -4.55
CA LEU A 125 0.46 -0.39 -5.15
C LEU A 125 0.81 -0.50 -6.64
N PRO A 126 1.01 -1.70 -7.21
CA PRO A 126 1.14 -1.83 -8.65
C PRO A 126 -0.09 -1.27 -9.36
N LEU A 127 0.13 -0.50 -10.43
CA LEU A 127 -0.94 -0.06 -11.30
C LEU A 127 -1.43 -1.28 -12.10
N THR A 128 -2.39 -2.01 -11.53
CA THR A 128 -3.05 -3.13 -12.17
C THR A 128 -4.45 -2.72 -12.59
N PRO A 129 -4.80 -2.78 -13.88
CA PRO A 129 -6.11 -2.41 -14.41
C PRO A 129 -7.16 -3.52 -14.15
N THR A 130 -7.22 -4.03 -12.93
CA THR A 130 -8.14 -5.08 -12.50
C THR A 130 -9.12 -4.52 -11.48
N PRO A 131 -10.35 -5.07 -11.38
CA PRO A 131 -11.29 -4.70 -10.33
C PRO A 131 -10.67 -4.77 -8.92
N ASP A 132 -9.86 -5.79 -8.66
CA ASP A 132 -9.17 -5.96 -7.38
C ASP A 132 -8.13 -4.86 -7.12
N GLY A 133 -7.41 -4.43 -8.16
CA GLY A 133 -6.44 -3.33 -8.07
C GLY A 133 -7.12 -1.98 -7.82
N GLU A 134 -8.26 -1.74 -8.48
CA GLU A 134 -9.10 -0.57 -8.27
C GLU A 134 -9.70 -0.54 -6.86
N GLU A 135 -10.25 -1.66 -6.41
CA GLU A 135 -10.79 -1.80 -5.05
C GLU A 135 -9.70 -1.55 -4.01
N LEU A 136 -8.51 -2.14 -4.17
CA LEU A 136 -7.40 -1.93 -3.26
C LEU A 136 -6.92 -0.47 -3.26
N CYS A 137 -6.88 0.19 -4.43
CA CYS A 137 -6.61 1.63 -4.53
C CYS A 137 -7.65 2.46 -3.74
N ALA A 138 -8.94 2.12 -3.87
CA ALA A 138 -10.01 2.75 -3.11
C ALA A 138 -9.83 2.55 -1.60
N GLN A 139 -9.44 1.34 -1.16
CA GLN A 139 -9.17 1.04 0.25
C GLN A 139 -7.98 1.85 0.80
N TYR A 140 -6.93 2.07 0.01
CA TYR A 140 -5.82 2.95 0.39
C TYR A 140 -6.31 4.39 0.64
N LEU A 141 -7.08 4.94 -0.30
CA LEU A 141 -7.65 6.29 -0.20
C LEU A 141 -8.61 6.41 1.02
N ALA A 142 -9.46 5.41 1.22
CA ALA A 142 -10.41 5.34 2.34
C ALA A 142 -9.74 5.11 3.70
N SER A 143 -8.47 4.68 3.71
CA SER A 143 -7.62 4.55 4.90
C SER A 143 -6.89 5.85 5.25
N GLY A 144 -7.14 6.93 4.49
CA GLY A 144 -6.57 8.25 4.73
C GLY A 144 -5.25 8.51 4.00
N LEU A 145 -4.88 7.65 3.05
CA LEU A 145 -3.75 7.89 2.17
C LEU A 145 -4.16 8.80 1.00
N THR A 146 -3.21 9.60 0.52
CA THR A 146 -3.36 10.43 -0.67
C THR A 146 -2.56 9.82 -1.81
N LEU A 147 -3.15 9.61 -2.99
CA LEU A 147 -2.40 9.24 -4.18
C LEU A 147 -1.61 10.46 -4.68
N ARG A 148 -0.28 10.32 -4.82
CA ARG A 148 0.65 11.43 -5.10
C ARG A 148 1.41 11.29 -6.40
N ALA A 149 1.63 10.09 -6.90
CA ALA A 149 2.36 9.88 -8.14
C ALA A 149 2.08 8.51 -8.74
N VAL A 150 2.49 8.37 -9.99
CA VAL A 150 2.74 7.09 -10.63
C VAL A 150 4.22 7.04 -10.97
N VAL A 151 4.95 6.05 -10.46
CA VAL A 151 6.39 5.90 -10.69
C VAL A 151 6.68 4.59 -11.41
N PRO A 152 7.62 4.56 -12.37
CA PRO A 152 8.08 3.30 -12.94
C PRO A 152 8.97 2.56 -11.93
N LEU A 153 8.69 1.29 -11.70
CA LEU A 153 9.62 0.34 -11.10
C LEU A 153 9.71 -0.87 -12.03
N ASP A 154 10.88 -1.07 -12.62
CA ASP A 154 11.14 -2.13 -13.59
C ASP A 154 10.22 -2.04 -14.82
N SER A 155 9.45 -3.10 -15.08
CA SER A 155 8.46 -3.18 -16.16
C SER A 155 7.04 -2.87 -15.68
N GLN A 156 6.87 -2.34 -14.47
CA GLN A 156 5.57 -2.01 -13.89
C GLN A 156 5.51 -0.53 -13.49
N GLN A 157 4.30 0.01 -13.51
CA GLN A 157 4.01 1.30 -12.88
C GLN A 157 3.50 1.06 -11.46
N LEU A 158 3.94 1.89 -10.52
CA LEU A 158 3.48 1.87 -9.14
C LEU A 158 2.73 3.16 -8.84
N LEU A 159 1.53 3.03 -8.29
CA LEU A 159 0.83 4.10 -7.60
C LEU A 159 1.56 4.36 -6.27
N VAL A 160 1.87 5.62 -6.00
CA VAL A 160 2.56 6.05 -4.76
C VAL A 160 1.61 6.90 -3.94
N PHE A 161 1.40 6.50 -2.69
CA PHE A 161 0.52 7.16 -1.75
C PHE A 161 1.28 7.72 -0.55
N ALA A 162 0.71 8.74 0.11
CA ALA A 162 1.27 9.40 1.28
C ALA A 162 0.23 9.57 2.41
N ALA A 163 0.64 9.34 3.67
CA ALA A 163 -0.27 9.39 4.82
C ALA A 163 -0.51 10.79 5.43
N HIS A 164 0.32 11.78 5.09
CA HIS A 164 0.24 13.13 5.67
C HIS A 164 0.44 14.19 4.59
N THR A 165 -0.47 14.21 3.62
CA THR A 165 -0.51 15.31 2.65
C THR A 165 -1.70 16.21 2.97
N PRO A 166 -1.50 17.46 3.41
CA PRO A 166 -2.57 18.44 3.37
C PRO A 166 -2.89 18.69 1.90
N VAL A 167 -3.99 18.14 1.42
CA VAL A 167 -4.49 18.48 0.10
C VAL A 167 -5.49 19.60 0.30
N GLY A 168 -5.26 20.71 -0.40
CA GLY A 168 -6.06 21.91 -0.24
C GLY A 168 -7.54 21.62 -0.41
N ARG A 169 -8.39 22.44 0.21
CA ARG A 169 -9.84 22.46 -0.06
C ARG A 169 -10.16 23.04 -1.45
N GLY A 170 -9.15 23.21 -2.31
CA GLY A 170 -9.27 23.72 -3.66
C GLY A 170 -10.16 22.88 -4.57
N SER A 171 -10.49 23.44 -5.73
CA SER A 171 -11.38 22.82 -6.71
C SER A 171 -10.77 21.56 -7.33
N THR A 172 -11.61 20.57 -7.59
CA THR A 172 -11.25 19.38 -8.38
C THR A 172 -10.71 19.81 -9.73
N VAL A 173 -9.47 19.41 -10.04
CA VAL A 173 -8.81 19.71 -11.32
C VAL A 173 -9.45 18.88 -12.42
N ARG A 174 -9.60 17.57 -12.16
CA ARG A 174 -10.14 16.62 -13.12
C ARG A 174 -10.57 15.34 -12.43
N ARG A 175 -11.61 14.69 -12.97
CA ARG A 175 -11.96 13.30 -12.65
C ARG A 175 -11.37 12.38 -13.71
N VAL A 176 -10.67 11.33 -13.29
CA VAL A 176 -9.96 10.41 -14.19
C VAL A 176 -9.98 8.98 -13.65
N HIS A 177 -9.88 8.01 -14.55
CA HIS A 177 -9.67 6.60 -14.19
C HIS A 177 -8.19 6.32 -13.92
N LEU A 178 -7.88 5.21 -13.23
CA LEU A 178 -6.50 4.80 -12.97
C LEU A 178 -5.66 4.62 -14.25
N GLN A 179 -6.31 4.20 -15.33
CA GLN A 179 -5.67 3.95 -16.63
C GLN A 179 -5.59 5.19 -17.52
N ASP A 180 -6.11 6.35 -17.09
CA ASP A 180 -6.04 7.57 -17.90
C ASP A 180 -4.55 7.93 -18.13
N PRO A 181 -4.07 8.01 -19.39
CA PRO A 181 -2.68 8.35 -19.68
C PRO A 181 -2.24 9.72 -19.14
N ALA A 182 -3.19 10.60 -18.82
CA ALA A 182 -2.91 11.90 -18.22
C ALA A 182 -2.72 11.84 -16.69
N LEU A 183 -3.07 10.73 -16.03
CA LEU A 183 -3.01 10.60 -14.57
C LEU A 183 -1.64 10.99 -13.99
N PRO A 184 -0.49 10.50 -14.51
CA PRO A 184 0.82 10.89 -13.96
C PRO A 184 1.04 12.42 -13.98
N ARG A 185 0.72 13.07 -15.10
CA ARG A 185 0.85 14.53 -15.28
C ARG A 185 -0.11 15.33 -14.40
N LEU A 186 -1.28 14.77 -14.09
CA LEU A 186 -2.23 15.41 -13.17
C LEU A 186 -1.72 15.34 -11.72
N LEU A 187 -1.11 14.22 -11.33
CA LEU A 187 -0.54 14.02 -10.01
C LEU A 187 0.73 14.86 -9.75
N GLU A 188 1.49 15.22 -10.79
CA GLU A 188 2.57 16.23 -10.65
C GLU A 188 2.07 17.58 -10.10
N ARG A 189 0.79 17.90 -10.34
CA ARG A 189 0.15 19.18 -9.97
C ARG A 189 -0.75 19.07 -8.75
N GLY A 190 -0.85 17.90 -8.13
CA GLY A 190 -1.97 17.58 -7.27
C GLY A 190 -1.86 16.26 -6.52
N GLY A 191 -3.02 15.80 -6.05
CA GLY A 191 -3.19 14.46 -5.48
C GLY A 191 -4.65 14.06 -5.50
N ALA A 192 -4.93 12.75 -5.47
CA ALA A 192 -6.29 12.24 -5.24
C ALA A 192 -6.43 11.85 -3.76
N VAL A 193 -7.49 12.35 -3.12
CA VAL A 193 -7.75 12.17 -1.69
C VAL A 193 -9.20 11.83 -1.49
N ALA A 194 -9.48 10.66 -0.91
CA ALA A 194 -10.75 10.21 -0.29
C ALA A 194 -12.09 10.47 -1.04
N ASP A 195 -12.06 11.17 -2.17
CA ASP A 195 -13.15 11.62 -3.02
C ASP A 195 -12.95 10.91 -4.36
N PHE A 196 -13.46 9.69 -4.38
CA PHE A 196 -13.49 8.82 -5.52
C PHE A 196 -14.92 8.29 -5.68
N GLY A 197 -15.25 7.85 -6.88
CA GLY A 197 -16.54 7.24 -7.18
C GLY A 197 -16.35 6.03 -8.07
N TRP A 198 -17.46 5.37 -8.38
CA TRP A 198 -17.50 4.23 -9.28
C TRP A 198 -18.47 4.54 -10.41
N ASP A 199 -18.07 4.23 -11.63
CA ASP A 199 -18.96 4.21 -12.78
C ASP A 199 -18.84 2.88 -13.54
N LYS A 200 -19.39 2.81 -14.76
CA LYS A 200 -19.39 1.59 -15.57
C LYS A 200 -17.99 1.14 -16.03
N GLN A 201 -17.01 2.05 -16.03
CA GLN A 201 -15.63 1.80 -16.44
C GLN A 201 -14.71 1.49 -15.26
N GLY A 202 -15.17 1.70 -14.01
CA GLY A 202 -14.46 1.36 -12.79
C GLY A 202 -14.27 2.54 -11.86
N LEU A 203 -13.14 2.52 -11.14
CA LEU A 203 -12.79 3.57 -10.18
C LEU A 203 -12.52 4.91 -10.88
N VAL A 204 -13.15 5.96 -10.37
CA VAL A 204 -12.98 7.35 -10.81
C VAL A 204 -12.38 8.16 -9.67
N LEU A 205 -11.18 8.70 -9.89
CA LEU A 205 -10.47 9.55 -8.94
C LEU A 205 -10.75 11.03 -9.20
N SER A 206 -11.03 11.79 -8.14
CA SER A 206 -11.00 13.25 -8.20
C SER A 206 -9.60 13.76 -7.84
N VAL A 207 -8.84 14.24 -8.83
CA VAL A 207 -7.52 14.85 -8.59
C VAL A 207 -7.70 16.32 -8.22
N ARG A 208 -7.13 16.72 -7.09
CA ARG A 208 -7.19 18.09 -6.56
C ARG A 208 -5.82 18.73 -6.60
N ARG A 209 -5.76 20.05 -6.73
CA ARG A 209 -4.48 20.77 -6.62
C ARG A 209 -3.95 20.67 -5.20
N MET A 210 -2.64 20.58 -5.09
CA MET A 210 -1.91 20.84 -3.86
C MET A 210 -1.84 22.37 -3.72
N GLU A 211 -2.24 22.91 -2.56
CA GLU A 211 -2.10 24.34 -2.23
C GLU A 211 -0.72 24.59 -1.60
#